data_AF-A0A2G7GTN9-F1
#
_entry.id   AF-A0A2G7GTN9-F1
#
_cell.length_a   1.000
_cell.length_b   1.000
_cell.length_c   1.000
_cell.angle_alpha   90.00
_cell.angle_beta   90.00
_cell.angle_gamma   90.00
#
_symmetry.space_group_name_H-M   'P 1'
#
loop_
_entity.id
_entity.type
_entity.pdbx_description
1 polymer ?
#
loop_
_entity_poly.entity_id
_entity_poly.type
_entity_poly.pdbx_seq_one_letter_code
_entity_poly.pdbx_strand_id
1 'polypeptide(L)'
;MLKYINKADVLQGTDLEVEFNYLGQLDNLVQEEGNTLLSGATESTGSSAAESHPVRELLSINSLVQGGELRMNWSFSNRHFTPDSIAEIAAAYLENLENLINHAVAVEIPVSTPSDYNLGEEITNEELDKFLDEDYNGASRRLQLKVFQD
;
A
#
# COMPACT_ATOMS: atom_id res chain seq x y z
N MET A 1 -3.14 -9.93 4.50
CA MET A 1 -2.19 -10.47 3.49
C MET A 1 -0.70 -10.35 3.89
N LEU A 2 -0.27 -9.31 4.63
CA LEU A 2 1.12 -9.16 5.12
C LEU A 2 1.66 -10.37 5.91
N LYS A 3 0.84 -11.01 6.76
CA LYS A 3 1.17 -12.26 7.47
C LYS A 3 1.66 -13.39 6.56
N TYR A 4 1.14 -13.46 5.34
CA TYR A 4 1.44 -14.55 4.40
C TYR A 4 2.60 -14.23 3.46
N ILE A 5 2.93 -12.95 3.30
CA ILE A 5 4.04 -12.46 2.47
C ILE A 5 5.31 -12.36 3.31
N ASN A 6 5.18 -11.90 4.57
CA ASN A 6 6.29 -11.79 5.51
C ASN A 6 6.00 -12.66 6.74
N LYS A 7 6.83 -13.70 6.95
CA LYS A 7 6.69 -14.65 8.06
C LYS A 7 7.17 -14.10 9.41
N ALA A 8 7.39 -12.79 9.55
CA ALA A 8 7.81 -12.16 10.80
C ALA A 8 6.99 -12.68 12.00
N ASP A 9 7.67 -13.07 13.08
CA ASP A 9 7.05 -13.69 14.26
C ASP A 9 5.93 -12.84 14.86
N VAL A 10 6.07 -11.51 14.76
CA VAL A 10 5.05 -10.53 15.21
C VAL A 10 3.73 -10.62 14.44
N LEU A 11 3.74 -11.18 13.22
CA LEU A 11 2.55 -11.38 12.39
C LEU A 11 1.95 -12.79 12.53
N GLN A 12 2.57 -13.69 13.31
CA GLN A 12 2.13 -15.09 13.45
C GLN A 12 1.01 -15.31 14.48
N GLY A 13 0.61 -14.27 15.23
CA GLY A 13 -0.50 -14.31 16.17
C GLY A 13 -1.86 -14.68 15.54
N THR A 14 -2.79 -15.14 16.37
CA THR A 14 -4.16 -15.51 15.96
C THR A 14 -5.16 -14.36 16.05
N ASP A 15 -4.84 -13.32 16.81
CA ASP A 15 -5.69 -12.16 17.01
C ASP A 15 -5.06 -10.98 16.26
N LEU A 16 -5.53 -10.73 15.04
CA LEU A 16 -5.08 -9.58 14.26
C LEU A 16 -5.99 -8.40 14.60
N GLU A 17 -5.45 -7.41 15.30
CA GLU A 17 -6.21 -6.19 15.62
C GLU A 17 -6.56 -5.41 14.34
N VAL A 18 -5.64 -5.39 13.37
CA VAL A 18 -5.82 -4.72 12.08
C VAL A 18 -5.35 -5.62 10.94
N GLU A 19 -6.20 -5.81 9.94
CA GLU A 19 -5.85 -6.41 8.66
C GLU A 19 -5.85 -5.34 7.57
N PHE A 20 -4.77 -5.29 6.79
CA PHE A 20 -4.71 -4.51 5.55
C PHE A 20 -4.50 -5.42 4.35
N ASN A 21 -5.23 -5.11 3.28
CA ASN A 21 -5.15 -5.81 2.01
C ASN A 21 -5.31 -4.83 0.83
N TYR A 22 -4.33 -4.82 -0.06
CA TYR A 22 -4.40 -4.09 -1.33
C TYR A 22 -4.55 -5.09 -2.48
N LEU A 23 -5.70 -5.06 -3.14
CA LEU A 23 -6.07 -5.99 -4.20
C LEU A 23 -5.47 -5.63 -5.57
N GLY A 24 -4.80 -4.48 -5.66
CA GLY A 24 -4.26 -3.96 -6.91
C GLY A 24 -5.25 -3.11 -7.69
N GLN A 25 -4.94 -2.92 -8.97
CA GLN A 25 -5.75 -2.14 -9.89
C GLN A 25 -6.62 -3.04 -10.77
N LEU A 26 -7.93 -2.94 -10.59
CA LEU A 26 -8.92 -3.76 -11.30
C LEU A 26 -9.09 -3.33 -12.76
N ASP A 27 -8.82 -2.06 -13.08
CA ASP A 27 -8.92 -1.51 -14.45
C ASP A 27 -8.07 -2.30 -15.46
N ASN A 28 -6.96 -2.86 -15.02
CA ASN A 28 -6.07 -3.67 -15.86
C ASN A 28 -6.67 -5.05 -16.19
N LEU A 29 -7.60 -5.54 -15.37
CA LEU A 29 -8.20 -6.87 -15.49
C LEU A 29 -9.53 -6.84 -16.23
N VAL A 30 -10.26 -5.73 -16.15
CA VAL A 30 -11.58 -5.55 -16.76
C VAL A 30 -11.47 -4.44 -17.80
N GLN A 31 -10.95 -4.75 -18.98
CA GLN A 31 -10.98 -3.81 -20.10
C GLN A 31 -12.42 -3.69 -20.61
N GLU A 32 -12.98 -2.49 -20.61
CA GLU A 32 -14.34 -2.21 -21.13
C GLU A 32 -14.43 -2.36 -22.66
N GLU A 33 -13.31 -2.25 -23.37
CA GLU A 33 -13.27 -2.29 -24.83
C GLU A 33 -12.29 -3.36 -25.36
N GLY A 34 -12.83 -4.54 -25.68
CA GLY A 34 -12.21 -5.48 -26.62
C GLY A 34 -11.69 -6.79 -26.03
N ASN A 35 -12.37 -7.88 -26.38
CA ASN A 35 -11.87 -9.27 -26.33
C ASN A 35 -11.58 -9.92 -24.96
N THR A 36 -12.18 -9.44 -23.86
CA THR A 36 -12.15 -10.17 -22.58
C THR A 36 -13.34 -11.12 -22.47
N LEU A 37 -13.07 -12.37 -22.05
CA LEU A 37 -14.11 -13.37 -21.80
C LEU A 37 -14.95 -13.04 -20.55
N LEU A 38 -14.44 -12.15 -19.69
CA LEU A 38 -15.05 -11.71 -18.45
C LEU A 38 -15.24 -10.19 -18.48
N SER A 39 -16.44 -9.74 -18.08
CA SER A 39 -16.77 -8.33 -17.89
C SER A 39 -17.38 -8.14 -16.50
N GLY A 40 -17.33 -6.90 -15.98
CA GLY A 40 -17.96 -6.56 -14.72
C GLY A 40 -19.48 -6.68 -14.83
N ALA A 41 -20.11 -7.37 -13.89
CA ALA A 41 -21.57 -7.40 -13.78
C ALA A 41 -22.07 -6.16 -13.03
N THR A 42 -23.18 -5.57 -13.47
CA THR A 42 -23.80 -4.42 -12.80
C THR A 42 -24.62 -4.81 -11.57
N GLU A 43 -24.90 -6.10 -11.42
CA GLU A 43 -25.62 -6.64 -10.26
C GLU A 43 -24.71 -6.76 -9.04
N SER A 44 -25.32 -6.69 -7.85
CA SER A 44 -24.61 -6.91 -6.60
C SER A 44 -24.16 -8.37 -6.50
N THR A 45 -22.93 -8.59 -6.03
CA THR A 45 -22.42 -9.92 -5.68
C THR A 45 -23.13 -10.53 -4.46
N GLY A 46 -23.98 -9.76 -3.79
CA GLY A 46 -24.58 -10.14 -2.51
C GLY A 46 -23.54 -10.16 -1.38
N SER A 47 -23.89 -10.80 -0.27
CA SER A 47 -22.95 -10.94 0.84
C SER A 47 -21.89 -11.99 0.52
N SER A 48 -20.61 -11.60 0.55
CA SER A 48 -19.48 -12.50 0.34
C SER A 48 -19.24 -13.46 1.52
N ALA A 49 -19.87 -13.20 2.66
CA ALA A 49 -19.83 -14.04 3.85
C ALA A 49 -21.23 -14.18 4.47
N ALA A 50 -21.49 -15.29 5.18
CA ALA A 50 -22.70 -15.39 5.99
C ALA A 50 -22.61 -14.48 7.22
N GLU A 51 -23.74 -13.93 7.68
CA GLU A 51 -23.81 -13.05 8.87
C GLU A 51 -23.24 -13.69 10.15
N SER A 52 -23.23 -15.02 10.23
CA SER A 52 -22.69 -15.78 11.35
C SER A 52 -21.17 -16.00 11.29
N HIS A 53 -20.49 -15.54 10.24
CA HIS A 53 -19.04 -15.70 10.15
C HIS A 53 -18.39 -14.91 11.30
N PRO A 54 -17.60 -15.57 12.15
CA PRO A 54 -16.90 -14.89 13.21
C PRO A 54 -15.84 -13.97 12.58
N VAL A 55 -16.08 -12.66 12.68
CA VAL A 55 -15.08 -11.64 12.35
C VAL A 55 -13.95 -11.80 13.37
N ARG A 56 -12.81 -12.34 12.91
CA ARG A 56 -11.64 -12.58 13.76
C ARG A 56 -10.86 -11.29 14.03
N GLU A 57 -10.93 -10.35 13.08
CA GLU A 57 -10.11 -9.14 13.05
C GLU A 57 -10.91 -7.96 13.59
N LEU A 58 -10.33 -7.11 14.46
CA LEU A 58 -11.09 -5.98 15.01
C LEU A 58 -11.40 -4.92 13.95
N LEU A 59 -10.46 -4.73 13.01
CA LEU A 59 -10.55 -3.82 11.87
C LEU A 59 -9.92 -4.47 10.63
N SER A 60 -10.63 -4.48 9.50
CA SER A 60 -10.13 -4.96 8.21
C SER A 60 -10.30 -3.88 7.15
N ILE A 61 -9.23 -3.60 6.41
CA ILE A 61 -9.13 -2.55 5.40
C ILE A 61 -8.78 -3.23 4.08
N ASN A 62 -9.74 -3.26 3.16
CA ASN A 62 -9.53 -3.74 1.81
C ASN A 62 -9.49 -2.56 0.84
N SER A 63 -8.48 -2.49 0.00
CA SER A 63 -8.28 -1.38 -0.94
C SER A 63 -8.02 -1.88 -2.36
N LEU A 64 -8.47 -1.10 -3.34
CA LEU A 64 -8.28 -1.37 -4.76
C LEU A 64 -8.32 -0.08 -5.56
N VAL A 65 -7.75 -0.07 -6.77
CA VAL A 65 -7.97 1.01 -7.74
C VAL A 65 -8.98 0.55 -8.79
N GLN A 66 -10.04 1.32 -8.98
CA GLN A 66 -11.09 1.09 -9.99
C GLN A 66 -11.58 2.42 -10.55
N GLY A 67 -11.70 2.52 -11.87
CA GLY A 67 -12.00 3.75 -12.57
C GLY A 67 -10.94 4.83 -12.37
N GLY A 68 -9.67 4.42 -12.15
CA GLY A 68 -8.60 5.35 -11.79
C GLY A 68 -8.69 5.92 -10.36
N GLU A 69 -9.63 5.48 -9.54
CA GLU A 69 -9.82 5.95 -8.17
C GLU A 69 -9.42 4.89 -7.15
N LEU A 70 -8.65 5.28 -6.13
CA LEU A 70 -8.42 4.44 -4.96
C LEU A 70 -9.71 4.34 -4.15
N ARG A 71 -10.18 3.11 -3.93
CA ARG A 71 -11.33 2.80 -3.08
C ARG A 71 -10.88 1.98 -1.90
N MET A 72 -11.39 2.32 -0.72
CA MET A 72 -11.07 1.63 0.53
C MET A 72 -12.35 1.24 1.25
N ASN A 73 -12.48 -0.04 1.59
CA ASN A 73 -13.58 -0.58 2.38
C ASN A 73 -13.08 -0.92 3.78
N TRP A 74 -13.75 -0.36 4.79
CA TRP A 74 -13.42 -0.50 6.21
C TRP A 74 -14.50 -1.35 6.89
N SER A 75 -14.13 -2.54 7.31
CA SER A 75 -14.98 -3.47 8.06
C SER A 75 -14.48 -3.58 9.49
N PHE A 76 -15.37 -3.54 10.48
CA PHE A 76 -14.96 -3.47 11.88
C PHE A 76 -15.92 -4.19 12.83
N SER A 77 -15.40 -4.56 14.00
CA SER A 77 -16.19 -5.11 15.09
C SER A 77 -17.01 -4.03 15.79
N ASN A 78 -18.34 -4.10 15.68
CA ASN A 78 -19.27 -3.17 16.35
C ASN A 78 -19.26 -3.27 17.90
N ARG A 79 -18.57 -4.27 18.45
CA ARG A 79 -18.34 -4.41 19.90
C ARG A 79 -17.19 -3.52 20.39
N HIS A 80 -16.29 -3.13 19.48
CA HIS A 80 -15.06 -2.41 19.80
C HIS A 80 -15.06 -0.99 19.24
N PHE A 81 -15.69 -0.78 18.08
CA PHE A 81 -15.70 0.50 17.40
C PHE A 81 -17.11 0.96 17.07
N THR A 82 -17.29 2.28 17.00
CA THR A 82 -18.49 2.92 16.45
C THR A 82 -18.25 3.35 15.01
N PRO A 83 -19.29 3.44 14.17
CA PRO A 83 -19.16 3.98 12.82
C PRO A 83 -18.47 5.35 12.78
N ASP A 84 -18.80 6.25 13.71
CA ASP A 84 -18.20 7.59 13.79
C ASP A 84 -16.68 7.53 14.05
N SER A 85 -16.23 6.67 14.98
CA SER A 85 -14.81 6.51 15.26
C SER A 85 -14.01 5.98 14.06
N ILE A 86 -14.60 5.06 13.30
CA ILE A 86 -13.96 4.53 12.09
C ILE A 86 -13.96 5.56 10.96
N ALA A 87 -15.02 6.37 10.86
CA ALA A 87 -15.07 7.46 9.89
C ALA A 87 -13.98 8.51 10.15
N GLU A 88 -13.74 8.88 11.41
CA GLU A 88 -12.65 9.78 11.80
C GLU A 88 -11.27 9.20 11.42
N ILE A 89 -11.03 7.92 11.70
CA ILE A 89 -9.78 7.24 11.33
C ILE A 89 -9.62 7.18 9.81
N ALA A 90 -10.68 6.85 9.07
CA ALA A 90 -10.63 6.78 7.61
C ALA A 90 -10.36 8.15 6.97
N ALA A 91 -10.95 9.22 7.51
CA ALA A 91 -10.69 10.59 7.06
C ALA A 91 -9.23 10.99 7.33
N ALA A 92 -8.73 10.74 8.54
CA ALA A 92 -7.33 11.00 8.88
C ALA A 92 -6.36 10.18 8.03
N TYR A 93 -6.71 8.93 7.70
CA TYR A 93 -5.91 8.09 6.80
C TYR A 93 -5.80 8.72 5.41
N LEU A 94 -6.91 9.18 4.83
CA LEU A 94 -6.93 9.83 3.52
C LEU A 94 -6.10 11.11 3.52
N GLU A 95 -6.26 11.97 4.53
CA GLU A 95 -5.47 13.20 4.67
C GLU A 95 -3.96 12.90 4.72
N ASN A 96 -3.55 11.92 5.53
CA ASN A 96 -2.15 11.52 5.61
C ASN A 96 -1.62 10.93 4.29
N LEU A 97 -2.44 10.15 3.59
CA LEU A 97 -2.07 9.59 2.30
C LEU A 97 -1.89 10.69 1.23
N GLU A 98 -2.80 11.66 1.17
CA GLU A 98 -2.69 12.81 0.28
C GLU A 98 -1.45 13.65 0.61
N ASN A 99 -1.16 13.89 1.89
CA ASN A 99 0.04 14.58 2.31
C ASN A 99 1.31 13.82 1.91
N LEU A 100 1.33 12.49 2.04
CA LEU A 100 2.45 11.65 1.61
C LEU A 100 2.65 11.72 0.08
N ILE A 101 1.57 11.64 -0.69
CA ILE A 101 1.61 11.77 -2.15
C ILE A 101 2.14 13.14 -2.56
N ASN A 102 1.61 14.22 -1.96
CA ASN A 102 2.06 15.58 -2.25
C ASN A 102 3.53 15.78 -1.92
N HIS A 103 3.99 15.23 -0.79
CA HIS A 103 5.39 15.25 -0.43
C HIS A 103 6.24 14.50 -1.46
N ALA A 104 5.84 13.29 -1.84
CA ALA A 104 6.56 12.47 -2.81
C ALA A 104 6.66 13.15 -4.20
N VAL A 105 5.59 13.80 -4.65
CA VAL A 105 5.57 14.55 -5.92
C VAL A 105 6.43 15.81 -5.85
N ALA A 106 6.53 16.45 -4.68
CA ALA A 106 7.35 17.65 -4.48
C ALA A 106 8.85 17.35 -4.38
N VAL A 107 9.25 16.09 -4.17
CA VAL A 107 10.66 15.70 -4.08
C VAL A 107 11.30 15.75 -5.48
N GLU A 108 12.09 16.79 -5.73
CA GLU A 108 12.81 17.00 -7.00
C GLU A 108 13.90 15.94 -7.27
N ILE A 109 14.40 15.28 -6.22
CA ILE A 109 15.46 14.30 -6.30
C ILE A 109 14.93 12.96 -5.78
N PRO A 110 14.61 12.00 -6.66
CA PRO A 110 14.21 10.67 -6.24
C PRO A 110 15.21 10.13 -5.22
N VAL A 111 14.71 9.75 -4.04
CA VAL A 111 15.53 9.12 -3.01
C VAL A 111 15.52 7.63 -3.30
N SER A 112 16.68 7.10 -3.71
CA SER A 112 16.83 5.66 -3.90
C SER A 112 16.88 4.95 -2.55
N THR A 113 16.19 3.82 -2.49
CA THR A 113 16.22 2.89 -1.37
C THR A 113 17.08 1.67 -1.74
N PRO A 114 17.60 0.92 -0.75
CA PRO A 114 18.34 -0.31 -1.03
C PRO A 114 17.58 -1.31 -1.91
N SER A 115 16.26 -1.36 -1.80
CA SER A 115 15.39 -2.23 -2.60
C SER A 115 15.44 -1.90 -4.10
N ASP A 116 15.67 -0.65 -4.49
CA ASP A 116 15.81 -0.26 -5.90
C ASP A 116 17.04 -0.92 -6.56
N TYR A 117 17.99 -1.39 -5.75
CA TYR A 117 19.20 -2.09 -6.18
C TYR A 117 19.21 -3.58 -5.79
N ASN A 118 18.09 -4.14 -5.33
CA ASN A 118 18.00 -5.49 -4.74
C ASN A 118 18.90 -5.69 -3.50
N LEU A 119 19.17 -4.64 -2.73
CA LEU A 119 19.99 -4.66 -1.53
C LEU A 119 19.17 -4.47 -0.23
N GLY A 120 17.84 -4.59 -0.30
CA GLY A 120 16.92 -4.35 0.82
C GLY A 120 17.17 -5.19 2.08
N GLU A 121 17.77 -6.38 1.93
CA GLU A 121 18.15 -7.25 3.06
C GLU A 121 19.61 -7.08 3.50
N GLU A 122 20.43 -6.41 2.69
CA GLU A 122 21.89 -6.35 2.85
C GLU A 122 22.36 -5.05 3.48
N ILE A 123 21.68 -3.93 3.20
CA ILE A 123 22.05 -2.60 3.70
C ILE A 123 20.82 -1.82 4.14
N THR A 124 21.03 -0.92 5.09
CA THR A 124 20.03 0.04 5.55
C THR A 124 19.94 1.26 4.62
N ASN A 125 18.83 2.02 4.72
CA ASN A 125 18.72 3.32 4.04
C ASN A 125 19.86 4.27 4.49
N GLU A 126 20.22 4.26 5.77
CA GLU A 126 21.29 5.11 6.32
C GLU A 126 22.67 4.77 5.73
N GLU A 127 22.97 3.48 5.53
CA GLU A 127 24.21 3.04 4.90
C GLU A 127 24.26 3.41 3.41
N LEU A 128 23.13 3.26 2.69
CA LEU A 128 23.02 3.69 1.31
C LEU A 128 23.18 5.21 1.20
N ASP A 129 22.50 5.98 2.05
CA ASP A 129 22.58 7.44 2.06
C ASP A 129 24.01 7.91 2.32
N LYS A 130 24.68 7.31 3.31
CA LYS A 130 26.10 7.60 3.60
C LYS A 130 27.00 7.31 2.40
N PHE A 131 26.79 6.17 1.73
CA PHE A 131 27.54 5.82 0.53
C PHE A 131 27.29 6.80 -0.62
N LEU A 132 26.04 7.23 -0.81
CA LEU A 132 25.64 8.15 -1.89
C LEU A 132 26.13 9.59 -1.64
N ASP A 133 26.23 10.01 -0.38
CA ASP A 133 26.62 11.37 0.00
C ASP A 133 28.14 11.58 0.03
N GLU A 134 28.92 10.51 0.07
CA GLU A 134 30.38 10.55 -0.04
C GLU A 134 30.85 11.06 -1.42
N ASP A 135 31.93 11.86 -1.40
CA ASP A 135 32.57 12.36 -2.61
C ASP A 135 33.27 11.26 -3.41
N TYR A 136 33.06 11.31 -4.72
CA TYR A 136 33.75 10.49 -5.71
C TYR A 136 34.01 11.32 -6.96
N ASN A 137 35.24 11.36 -7.49
CA ASN A 137 35.57 12.16 -8.68
C ASN A 137 35.14 13.66 -8.62
N GLY A 138 35.17 14.26 -7.42
CA GLY A 138 34.94 15.71 -7.23
C GLY A 138 33.48 16.15 -7.06
N ALA A 139 32.55 15.21 -6.91
CA ALA A 139 31.17 15.47 -6.48
C ALA A 139 30.62 14.29 -5.68
N SER A 140 29.48 14.44 -5.00
CA SER A 140 28.81 13.31 -4.36
C SER A 140 28.32 12.29 -5.39
N ARG A 141 28.33 11.00 -5.02
CA ARG A 141 27.83 9.92 -5.89
C ARG A 141 26.36 10.13 -6.26
N ARG A 142 25.56 10.67 -5.33
CA ARG A 142 24.15 11.02 -5.52
C ARG A 142 23.92 11.94 -6.73
N LEU A 143 24.79 12.95 -6.91
CA LEU A 143 24.67 13.89 -8.03
C LEU A 143 25.12 13.28 -9.37
N GLN A 144 26.03 12.31 -9.34
CA GLN A 144 26.55 11.68 -10.55
C GLN A 144 25.58 10.64 -11.14
N LEU A 145 24.79 9.97 -10.31
CA LEU A 145 23.77 9.02 -10.78
C LEU A 145 22.70 9.68 -11.66
N LYS A 146 22.46 11.00 -11.49
CA LYS A 146 21.52 11.76 -12.33
C LYS A 146 21.96 11.85 -13.80
N VAL A 147 23.26 11.83 -14.08
CA VAL A 147 23.80 12.05 -15.44
C VAL A 147 23.53 10.86 -16.37
N PHE A 148 23.19 9.69 -15.82
CA PHE A 148 23.04 8.45 -16.58
C PHE A 148 21.58 8.05 -16.87
N GLN A 149 20.60 8.84 -16.46
CA GLN A 149 19.16 8.52 -16.61
C GLN A 149 18.40 9.41 -17.61
N ASP A 150 19.08 10.31 -18.33
CA ASP A 150 18.56 11.06 -19.49
C ASP A 150 19.06 10.45 -20.81
#